data_AF-A0A3B9BUR2-F1
#
_entry.id   AF-A0A3B9BUR2-F1
#
_cell.length_a   1.000
_cell.length_b   1.000
_cell.length_c   1.000
_cell.angle_alpha   90.00
_cell.angle_beta   90.00
_cell.angle_gamma   90.00
#
_symmetry.space_group_name_H-M   'P 1'
#
loop_
_entity.id
_entity.type
_entity.pdbx_description
1 polymer ?
#
loop_
_entity_poly.entity_id
_entity_poly.type
_entity_poly.pdbx_seq_one_letter_code
_entity_poly.pdbx_strand_id
1 'polypeptide(L)'
;NPVPDADINVGIDSLFHADGHNNYKGKTDAKGLFAVESRGRGCTDVVIKKDGYYPSRPEVKWDGDLNPGGEVMHKNGGFRPWNPTIDVVLKKIGKPIPMIVRPNHQVGGIAPKMKEWLGVDLFVGDWVKPHGKGKISDMLILLEEAYTDERRYKVSAQIKFPKDGDGLIRISALEGKESLLKFPRIAPEKNYINEVNVSIESDDTGLSKKSSLGEGAGYFFRIRTNKDKQGNIISAHYGKIVKNFKLNIVSRKFSSDPNFREASIFYMSYYLNPNNNDANLEFDMKNNLAPEAKWKDYPYP
;
A
#
# COMPACT_ATOMS: atom_id res chain seq x y z
N ASN A 1 -15.96 16.20 -11.92
CA ASN A 1 -16.24 16.49 -13.35
C ASN A 1 -16.53 15.19 -14.06
N PRO A 2 -17.61 15.13 -14.87
CA PRO A 2 -17.89 13.98 -15.70
C PRO A 2 -16.76 13.74 -16.71
N VAL A 3 -16.51 12.48 -17.05
CA VAL A 3 -15.49 12.08 -18.03
C VAL A 3 -16.18 11.43 -19.23
N PRO A 4 -16.45 12.18 -20.31
CA PRO A 4 -17.07 11.64 -21.52
C PRO A 4 -16.08 10.81 -22.35
N ASP A 5 -16.63 9.97 -23.23
CA ASP A 5 -15.88 9.14 -24.17
C ASP A 5 -14.82 8.23 -23.50
N ALA A 6 -15.06 7.79 -22.27
CA ALA A 6 -14.25 6.76 -21.61
C ALA A 6 -14.71 5.39 -22.06
N ASP A 7 -13.78 4.54 -22.50
CA ASP A 7 -14.06 3.17 -22.88
C ASP A 7 -14.43 2.36 -21.64
N ILE A 8 -15.58 1.70 -21.69
CA ILE A 8 -16.09 0.86 -20.62
C ILE A 8 -16.26 -0.56 -21.13
N ASN A 9 -15.83 -1.52 -20.32
CA ASN A 9 -16.18 -2.93 -20.44
C ASN A 9 -16.85 -3.40 -19.16
N VAL A 10 -18.05 -3.95 -19.26
CA VAL A 10 -18.84 -4.50 -18.15
C VAL A 10 -19.10 -5.98 -18.42
N GLY A 11 -18.52 -6.87 -17.62
CA GLY A 11 -18.81 -8.29 -17.63
C GLY A 11 -19.77 -8.63 -16.49
N ILE A 12 -20.97 -9.12 -16.81
CA ILE A 12 -21.97 -9.53 -15.82
C ILE A 12 -22.00 -11.05 -15.75
N ASP A 13 -21.76 -11.63 -14.58
CA ASP A 13 -21.79 -13.08 -14.38
C ASP A 13 -23.14 -13.67 -14.78
N SER A 14 -23.13 -14.73 -15.60
CA SER A 14 -24.32 -15.33 -16.16
C SER A 14 -24.16 -16.82 -16.42
N LEU A 15 -25.24 -17.59 -16.19
CA LEU A 15 -25.30 -19.01 -16.57
C LEU A 15 -25.73 -19.25 -17.99
N PHE A 16 -26.22 -18.21 -18.64
CA PHE A 16 -26.82 -18.33 -19.95
C PHE A 16 -25.76 -18.21 -21.06
N HIS A 17 -24.49 -18.01 -20.69
CA HIS A 17 -23.36 -17.91 -21.61
C HIS A 17 -22.28 -18.94 -21.26
N ALA A 18 -21.68 -19.53 -22.31
CA ALA A 18 -20.73 -20.64 -22.17
C ALA A 18 -19.42 -20.25 -21.46
N ASP A 19 -19.02 -18.98 -21.53
CA ASP A 19 -17.87 -18.42 -20.82
C ASP A 19 -18.22 -17.90 -19.41
N GLY A 20 -19.48 -18.04 -18.98
CA GLY A 20 -19.93 -17.63 -17.66
C GLY A 20 -20.21 -16.14 -17.50
N HIS A 21 -20.10 -15.33 -18.57
CA HIS A 21 -20.27 -13.88 -18.50
C HIS A 21 -21.08 -13.32 -19.68
N ASN A 22 -21.77 -12.21 -19.46
CA ASN A 22 -22.35 -11.38 -20.51
C ASN A 22 -21.60 -10.04 -20.58
N ASN A 23 -20.92 -9.79 -21.70
CA ASN A 23 -19.96 -8.68 -21.84
C ASN A 23 -20.54 -7.53 -22.65
N TYR A 24 -20.52 -6.32 -22.08
CA TYR A 24 -20.98 -5.09 -22.70
C TYR A 24 -19.83 -4.10 -22.83
N LYS A 25 -19.64 -3.57 -24.04
CA LYS A 25 -18.61 -2.57 -24.33
C LYS A 25 -19.27 -1.31 -24.86
N GLY A 26 -18.72 -0.16 -24.49
CA GLY A 26 -19.18 1.12 -25.01
C GLY A 26 -18.36 2.27 -24.48
N LYS A 27 -18.92 3.48 -24.57
CA LYS A 27 -18.31 4.71 -24.10
C LYS A 27 -19.26 5.48 -23.20
N THR A 28 -18.70 6.22 -22.25
CA THR A 28 -19.49 7.17 -21.47
C THR A 28 -20.03 8.30 -22.34
N ASP A 29 -21.25 8.75 -22.04
CA ASP A 29 -21.88 9.90 -22.69
C ASP A 29 -21.28 11.26 -22.25
N ALA A 30 -21.86 12.36 -22.73
CA ALA A 30 -21.45 13.72 -22.36
C ALA A 30 -21.55 14.02 -20.84
N LYS A 31 -22.36 13.25 -20.11
CA LYS A 31 -22.52 13.34 -18.66
C LYS A 31 -21.62 12.34 -17.90
N GLY A 32 -20.78 11.58 -18.62
CA GLY A 32 -19.88 10.59 -18.03
C GLY A 32 -20.56 9.29 -17.67
N LEU A 33 -21.73 8.99 -18.22
CA LEU A 33 -22.55 7.83 -17.86
C LEU A 33 -22.51 6.75 -18.93
N PHE A 34 -22.56 5.49 -18.49
CA PHE A 34 -22.79 4.32 -19.33
C PHE A 34 -23.69 3.36 -18.57
N ALA A 35 -24.79 2.93 -19.19
CA ALA A 35 -25.80 2.08 -18.56
C ALA A 35 -25.84 0.72 -19.24
N VAL A 36 -25.96 -0.33 -18.42
CA VAL A 36 -26.11 -1.72 -18.86
C VAL A 36 -27.25 -2.34 -18.10
N GLU A 37 -28.12 -3.06 -18.80
CA GLU A 37 -29.15 -3.90 -18.21
C GLU A 37 -28.94 -5.34 -18.69
N SER A 38 -28.86 -6.30 -17.76
CA SER A 38 -28.71 -7.71 -18.07
C SER A 38 -29.26 -8.59 -16.95
N ARG A 39 -29.58 -9.83 -17.28
CA ARG A 39 -29.79 -10.90 -16.29
C ARG A 39 -28.43 -11.46 -15.86
N GLY A 40 -28.23 -11.67 -14.56
CA GLY A 40 -26.97 -12.16 -14.00
C GLY A 40 -27.06 -12.73 -12.59
N ARG A 41 -25.92 -13.22 -12.06
CA ARG A 41 -25.82 -13.94 -10.77
C ARG A 41 -25.40 -13.11 -9.56
N GLY A 42 -24.91 -11.89 -9.77
CA GLY A 42 -24.66 -10.97 -8.66
C GLY A 42 -23.23 -10.44 -8.53
N CYS A 43 -22.35 -10.71 -9.50
CA CYS A 43 -21.07 -10.02 -9.63
C CYS A 43 -20.98 -9.32 -10.99
N THR A 44 -20.26 -8.21 -11.02
CA THR A 44 -20.01 -7.45 -12.25
C THR A 44 -18.58 -6.94 -12.26
N ASP A 45 -17.83 -7.39 -13.26
CA ASP A 45 -16.49 -6.91 -13.55
C ASP A 45 -16.59 -5.65 -14.42
N VAL A 46 -16.06 -4.54 -13.92
CA VAL A 46 -16.04 -3.28 -14.67
C VAL A 46 -14.60 -2.87 -14.90
N VAL A 47 -14.28 -2.49 -16.14
CA VAL A 47 -13.02 -1.85 -16.49
C VAL A 47 -13.31 -0.58 -17.25
N ILE A 48 -12.83 0.55 -16.73
CA ILE A 48 -12.96 1.86 -17.36
C ILE A 48 -11.58 2.36 -17.76
N LYS A 49 -11.44 2.80 -19.00
CA LYS A 49 -10.19 3.33 -19.57
C LYS A 49 -10.47 4.65 -20.29
N LYS A 50 -9.51 5.56 -20.21
CA LYS A 50 -9.50 6.80 -21.00
C LYS A 50 -8.07 7.18 -21.25
N ASP A 51 -7.75 7.58 -22.48
CA ASP A 51 -6.43 8.07 -22.82
C ASP A 51 -6.03 9.25 -21.94
N GLY A 52 -4.82 9.18 -21.37
CA GLY A 52 -4.34 10.15 -20.40
C GLY A 52 -4.88 9.96 -18.98
N TYR A 53 -5.54 8.84 -18.66
CA TYR A 53 -6.00 8.49 -17.31
C TYR A 53 -5.51 7.10 -16.90
N TYR A 54 -5.36 6.90 -15.59
CA TYR A 54 -5.18 5.57 -15.03
C TYR A 54 -6.48 4.76 -15.19
N PRO A 55 -6.41 3.48 -15.60
CA PRO A 55 -7.58 2.64 -15.67
C PRO A 55 -8.16 2.42 -14.27
N SER A 56 -9.49 2.36 -14.19
CA SER A 56 -10.22 2.04 -12.95
C SER A 56 -10.98 0.74 -13.10
N ARG A 57 -11.01 -0.05 -12.02
CA ARG A 57 -11.67 -1.36 -11.99
C ARG A 57 -12.51 -1.50 -10.71
N PRO A 58 -13.71 -0.92 -10.65
CA PRO A 58 -14.53 -1.04 -9.46
C PRO A 58 -15.00 -2.48 -9.28
N GLU A 59 -14.92 -2.96 -8.05
CA GLU A 59 -15.53 -4.23 -7.65
C GLU A 59 -17.02 -4.01 -7.41
N VAL A 60 -17.88 -4.58 -8.26
CA VAL A 60 -19.34 -4.46 -8.14
C VAL A 60 -19.92 -5.81 -7.77
N LYS A 61 -20.24 -5.96 -6.48
CA LYS A 61 -20.93 -7.12 -5.92
C LYS A 61 -22.35 -6.72 -5.54
N TRP A 62 -23.30 -7.45 -6.09
CA TRP A 62 -24.73 -7.25 -5.88
C TRP A 62 -25.25 -8.09 -4.71
N ASP A 63 -24.48 -9.06 -4.23
CA ASP A 63 -24.63 -9.68 -2.91
C ASP A 63 -23.67 -8.99 -1.90
N GLY A 64 -24.14 -8.64 -0.70
CA GLY A 64 -23.27 -8.01 0.33
C GLY A 64 -23.47 -6.51 0.51
N ASP A 65 -22.45 -5.66 0.34
CA ASP A 65 -22.49 -4.25 0.78
C ASP A 65 -23.57 -3.39 0.08
N LEU A 66 -23.87 -3.69 -1.19
CA LEU A 66 -24.99 -3.06 -1.92
C LEU A 66 -26.36 -3.68 -1.56
N ASN A 67 -26.38 -4.85 -0.91
CA ASN A 67 -27.57 -5.61 -0.49
C ASN A 67 -27.30 -6.55 0.72
N PRO A 68 -27.31 -6.04 1.96
CA PRO A 68 -27.17 -6.91 3.12
C PRO A 68 -28.39 -7.84 3.23
N GLY A 69 -28.18 -9.16 3.08
CA GLY A 69 -29.24 -10.18 3.14
C GLY A 69 -29.65 -10.84 1.81
N GLY A 70 -28.75 -10.90 0.82
CA GLY A 70 -29.00 -11.38 -0.56
C GLY A 70 -29.77 -12.69 -0.71
N GLU A 71 -29.68 -13.63 0.25
CA GLU A 71 -30.41 -14.90 0.21
C GLU A 71 -31.94 -14.76 0.23
N VAL A 72 -32.49 -13.69 0.83
CA VAL A 72 -33.95 -13.55 1.04
C VAL A 72 -34.66 -12.96 -0.19
N MET A 73 -33.95 -12.25 -1.07
CA MET A 73 -34.56 -11.36 -2.07
C MET A 73 -34.56 -11.89 -3.51
N HIS A 74 -33.94 -13.04 -3.78
CA HIS A 74 -34.02 -13.71 -5.09
C HIS A 74 -35.45 -14.12 -5.50
N LYS A 75 -36.40 -14.16 -4.55
CA LYS A 75 -37.72 -14.73 -4.79
C LYS A 75 -38.69 -13.83 -5.58
N ASN A 76 -38.51 -12.50 -5.63
CA ASN A 76 -39.54 -11.56 -6.14
C ASN A 76 -39.08 -10.40 -7.06
N GLY A 77 -37.96 -10.50 -7.80
CA GLY A 77 -37.73 -9.59 -8.95
C GLY A 77 -36.43 -8.76 -8.99
N GLY A 78 -35.27 -9.40 -8.85
CA GLY A 78 -33.97 -8.81 -9.22
C GLY A 78 -33.17 -8.18 -8.06
N PHE A 79 -31.91 -7.79 -8.35
CA PHE A 79 -31.04 -7.11 -7.39
C PHE A 79 -31.57 -5.71 -7.08
N ARG A 80 -31.58 -5.32 -5.81
CA ARG A 80 -31.93 -3.96 -5.36
C ARG A 80 -30.67 -3.22 -4.87
N PRO A 81 -30.70 -1.91 -4.58
CA PRO A 81 -31.52 -0.96 -5.34
C PRO A 81 -31.44 -1.26 -6.84
N TRP A 82 -32.57 -1.15 -7.55
CA TRP A 82 -32.62 -1.38 -8.98
C TRP A 82 -31.94 -0.20 -9.70
N ASN A 83 -31.07 -0.49 -10.68
CA ASN A 83 -30.33 0.51 -11.45
C ASN A 83 -29.50 1.50 -10.59
N PRO A 84 -28.60 1.03 -9.71
CA PRO A 84 -27.74 1.94 -8.96
C PRO A 84 -26.78 2.64 -9.90
N THR A 85 -26.51 3.92 -9.61
CA THR A 85 -25.39 4.63 -10.21
C THR A 85 -24.14 4.34 -9.36
N ILE A 86 -23.09 3.82 -10.00
CA ILE A 86 -21.83 3.50 -9.35
C ILE A 86 -20.82 4.57 -9.73
N ASP A 87 -20.43 5.40 -8.75
CA ASP A 87 -19.44 6.43 -8.97
C ASP A 87 -18.05 5.84 -9.11
N VAL A 88 -17.38 6.13 -10.23
CA VAL A 88 -16.03 5.65 -10.50
C VAL A 88 -15.10 6.83 -10.73
N VAL A 89 -14.03 6.89 -9.94
CA VAL A 89 -13.01 7.91 -10.08
C VAL A 89 -11.99 7.50 -11.15
N LEU A 90 -11.83 8.32 -12.18
CA LEU A 90 -10.72 8.24 -13.13
C LEU A 90 -9.67 9.31 -12.79
N LYS A 91 -8.45 8.89 -12.49
CA LYS A 91 -7.36 9.80 -12.15
C LYS A 91 -6.51 10.09 -13.39
N LYS A 92 -6.46 11.35 -13.83
CA LYS A 92 -5.67 11.79 -15.00
C LYS A 92 -4.18 11.57 -14.78
N ILE A 93 -3.46 10.93 -15.69
CA ILE A 93 -2.00 10.76 -15.62
C ILE A 93 -1.35 12.14 -15.55
N GLY A 94 -0.45 12.32 -14.59
CA GLY A 94 0.21 13.59 -14.31
C GLY A 94 1.58 13.62 -14.97
N LYS A 95 2.62 13.77 -14.14
CA LYS A 95 4.02 13.73 -14.56
C LYS A 95 4.72 12.60 -13.81
N PRO A 96 4.40 11.34 -14.11
CA PRO A 96 5.03 10.21 -13.43
C PRO A 96 6.55 10.25 -13.58
N ILE A 97 7.26 9.80 -12.54
CA ILE A 97 8.72 9.77 -12.49
C ILE A 97 9.25 8.36 -12.18
N PRO A 98 10.51 8.06 -12.55
CA PRO A 98 11.24 6.94 -11.97
C PRO A 98 11.36 7.10 -10.45
N MET A 99 11.20 6.00 -9.72
CA MET A 99 11.31 5.99 -8.25
C MET A 99 12.12 4.77 -7.79
N ILE A 100 12.66 4.84 -6.57
CA ILE A 100 13.17 3.67 -5.86
C ILE A 100 11.95 2.93 -5.29
N VAL A 101 11.66 1.74 -5.79
CA VAL A 101 10.48 0.96 -5.40
C VAL A 101 10.92 -0.36 -4.81
N ARG A 102 10.53 -0.59 -3.54
CA ARG A 102 10.81 -1.86 -2.85
C ARG A 102 9.54 -2.43 -2.23
N PRO A 103 8.84 -3.32 -2.94
CA PRO A 103 7.67 -4.00 -2.38
C PRO A 103 8.09 -5.15 -1.49
N ASN A 104 7.36 -5.33 -0.38
CA ASN A 104 7.59 -6.38 0.61
C ASN A 104 9.07 -6.50 1.03
N HIS A 105 9.75 -5.36 1.14
CA HIS A 105 11.18 -5.28 1.32
C HIS A 105 11.57 -5.68 2.73
N GLN A 106 12.44 -6.69 2.82
CA GLN A 106 13.09 -7.08 4.06
C GLN A 106 14.32 -6.20 4.28
N VAL A 107 14.33 -5.39 5.34
CA VAL A 107 15.50 -4.54 5.62
C VAL A 107 16.67 -5.41 6.07
N GLY A 108 17.68 -5.53 5.21
CA GLY A 108 18.97 -6.17 5.49
C GLY A 108 18.92 -7.59 6.06
N GLY A 109 17.84 -8.34 5.83
CA GLY A 109 17.68 -9.68 6.35
C GLY A 109 17.10 -9.72 7.77
N ILE A 110 17.74 -10.48 8.65
CA ILE A 110 17.38 -10.60 10.07
C ILE A 110 17.97 -9.41 10.82
N ALA A 111 17.26 -8.89 11.82
CA ALA A 111 17.75 -7.79 12.64
C ALA A 111 19.12 -8.13 13.28
N PRO A 112 20.17 -7.33 13.00
CA PRO A 112 21.52 -7.58 13.49
C PRO A 112 21.61 -7.65 15.00
N LYS A 113 20.82 -6.82 15.69
CA LYS A 113 20.74 -6.71 17.14
C LYS A 113 19.32 -6.41 17.59
N MET A 114 19.02 -6.75 18.84
CA MET A 114 17.77 -6.44 19.52
C MET A 114 18.06 -5.47 20.67
N LYS A 115 17.07 -4.65 21.07
CA LYS A 115 17.18 -3.66 22.14
C LYS A 115 18.28 -2.61 21.91
N GLU A 116 18.69 -2.42 20.66
CA GLU A 116 19.59 -1.35 20.21
C GLU A 116 18.96 -0.59 19.04
N TRP A 117 19.24 0.71 18.94
CA TRP A 117 18.82 1.52 17.80
C TRP A 117 19.68 1.20 16.58
N LEU A 118 19.04 0.73 15.52
CA LEU A 118 19.67 0.38 14.25
C LEU A 118 19.26 1.37 13.16
N GLY A 119 20.25 1.90 12.44
CA GLY A 119 20.01 2.78 11.30
C GLY A 119 19.58 2.01 10.06
N VAL A 120 18.66 2.59 9.29
CA VAL A 120 18.25 2.12 7.96
C VAL A 120 18.49 3.22 6.95
N ASP A 121 19.19 2.90 5.86
CA ASP A 121 19.34 3.77 4.70
C ASP A 121 18.26 3.41 3.68
N LEU A 122 17.32 4.31 3.42
CA LEU A 122 16.17 4.06 2.53
C LEU A 122 16.54 4.18 1.04
N PHE A 123 17.65 4.82 0.70
CA PHE A 123 18.15 4.78 -0.68
C PHE A 123 18.77 3.41 -0.98
N VAL A 124 19.54 2.88 -0.03
CA VAL A 124 20.19 1.57 -0.16
C VAL A 124 19.19 0.43 0.12
N GLY A 125 18.21 0.65 0.99
CA GLY A 125 17.29 -0.39 1.46
C GLY A 125 17.96 -1.38 2.41
N ASP A 126 18.92 -0.96 3.21
CA ASP A 126 19.69 -1.87 4.07
C ASP A 126 19.99 -1.22 5.42
N TRP A 127 20.39 -2.05 6.39
CA TRP A 127 20.95 -1.55 7.65
C TRP A 127 22.18 -0.69 7.35
N VAL A 128 22.35 0.35 8.16
CA VAL A 128 23.55 1.19 8.12
C VAL A 128 24.73 0.41 8.67
N LYS A 129 25.93 0.72 8.16
CA LYS A 129 27.19 0.19 8.72
C LYS A 129 27.23 0.31 10.25
N PRO A 130 27.82 -0.67 10.95
CA PRO A 130 28.58 -1.82 10.43
C PRO A 130 27.71 -3.02 10.01
N HIS A 131 26.38 -2.93 10.14
CA HIS A 131 25.51 -4.10 10.04
C HIS A 131 24.94 -4.37 8.64
N GLY A 132 25.08 -3.41 7.73
CA GLY A 132 24.70 -3.56 6.34
C GLY A 132 25.44 -2.58 5.44
N LYS A 133 24.92 -2.40 4.23
CA LYS A 133 25.51 -1.55 3.18
C LYS A 133 25.07 -0.09 3.26
N GLY A 134 24.10 0.23 4.11
CA GLY A 134 23.58 1.58 4.31
C GLY A 134 24.65 2.54 4.81
N LYS A 135 24.52 3.82 4.43
CA LYS A 135 25.49 4.88 4.74
C LYS A 135 24.89 5.98 5.59
N ILE A 136 23.62 6.30 5.36
CA ILE A 136 22.90 7.37 6.04
C ILE A 136 21.73 6.76 6.79
N SER A 137 21.61 7.05 8.09
CA SER A 137 20.45 6.64 8.88
C SER A 137 19.27 7.56 8.55
N ASP A 138 18.42 7.13 7.62
CA ASP A 138 17.17 7.81 7.27
C ASP A 138 16.06 7.50 8.29
N MET A 139 16.13 6.30 8.88
CA MET A 139 15.30 5.89 10.01
C MET A 139 16.18 5.19 11.04
N LEU A 140 15.77 5.28 12.30
CA LEU A 140 16.28 4.48 13.41
C LEU A 140 15.19 3.51 13.85
N ILE A 141 15.53 2.24 14.03
CA ILE A 141 14.60 1.21 14.46
C ILE A 141 15.16 0.56 15.73
N LEU A 142 14.36 0.54 16.79
CA LEU A 142 14.62 -0.23 18.01
C LEU A 142 13.67 -1.43 18.01
N LEU A 143 14.22 -2.62 17.78
CA LEU A 143 13.46 -3.86 17.80
C LEU A 143 13.55 -4.51 19.18
N GLU A 144 12.41 -4.91 19.71
CA GLU A 144 12.31 -5.64 20.96
C GLU A 144 11.42 -6.85 20.77
N GLU A 145 11.75 -7.94 21.45
CA GLU A 145 10.93 -9.13 21.46
C GLU A 145 10.74 -9.63 22.88
N ALA A 146 9.54 -10.14 23.14
CA ALA A 146 9.22 -10.97 24.28
C ALA A 146 8.75 -12.31 23.70
N TYR A 147 9.58 -13.33 23.83
CA TYR A 147 9.31 -14.65 23.27
C TYR A 147 9.18 -15.65 24.41
N THR A 148 8.04 -16.33 24.45
CA THR A 148 7.80 -17.47 25.34
C THR A 148 7.88 -18.76 24.54
N ASP A 149 7.12 -18.83 23.45
CA ASP A 149 7.12 -19.93 22.49
C ASP A 149 6.57 -19.46 21.13
N GLU A 150 6.45 -20.38 20.18
CA GLU A 150 6.02 -20.10 18.80
C GLU A 150 4.57 -19.59 18.67
N ARG A 151 3.74 -19.81 19.69
CA ARG A 151 2.38 -19.29 19.77
C ARG A 151 2.31 -18.03 20.62
N ARG A 152 3.19 -17.89 21.61
CA ARG A 152 3.23 -16.75 22.54
C ARG A 152 4.49 -15.93 22.34
N TYR A 153 4.38 -14.94 21.48
CA TYR A 153 5.42 -13.95 21.27
C TYR A 153 4.84 -12.56 21.00
N LYS A 154 5.66 -11.56 21.30
CA LYS A 154 5.44 -10.17 20.93
C LYS A 154 6.72 -9.63 20.32
N VAL A 155 6.59 -8.96 19.19
CA VAL A 155 7.64 -8.10 18.64
C VAL A 155 7.13 -6.68 18.60
N SER A 156 7.96 -5.75 19.03
CA SER A 156 7.75 -4.32 18.82
C SER A 156 8.91 -3.70 18.08
N ALA A 157 8.60 -2.68 17.28
CA ALA A 157 9.56 -1.77 16.71
C ALA A 157 9.16 -0.34 17.10
N GLN A 158 10.09 0.38 17.71
CA GLN A 158 10.02 1.84 17.78
C GLN A 158 10.77 2.37 16.57
N ILE A 159 10.16 3.28 15.81
CA ILE A 159 10.74 3.85 14.59
C ILE A 159 10.84 5.34 14.79
N LYS A 160 12.04 5.90 14.60
CA LYS A 160 12.34 7.33 14.73
C LYS A 160 13.03 7.85 13.49
N PHE A 161 12.82 9.14 13.21
CA PHE A 161 13.52 9.87 12.17
C PHE A 161 14.57 10.77 12.82
N PRO A 162 15.87 10.53 12.58
CA PRO A 162 16.92 11.17 13.38
C PRO A 162 17.14 12.65 13.06
N LYS A 163 16.65 13.13 11.91
CA LYS A 163 16.85 14.52 11.47
C LYS A 163 15.60 15.35 11.70
N ASP A 164 15.79 16.56 12.22
CA ASP A 164 14.70 17.51 12.38
C ASP A 164 14.03 17.83 11.02
N GLY A 165 12.70 17.77 11.01
CA GLY A 165 11.87 17.91 9.81
C GLY A 165 11.60 16.61 9.06
N ASP A 166 12.30 15.52 9.35
CA ASP A 166 11.96 14.19 8.83
C ASP A 166 10.79 13.58 9.60
N GLY A 167 10.14 12.57 9.01
CA GLY A 167 9.05 11.88 9.69
C GLY A 167 8.06 11.18 8.77
N LEU A 168 6.90 10.86 9.33
CA LEU A 168 5.77 10.21 8.69
C LEU A 168 4.51 11.06 8.75
N ILE A 169 3.62 10.86 7.77
CA ILE A 169 2.22 11.26 7.86
C ILE A 169 1.38 10.04 7.54
N ARG A 170 0.43 9.71 8.41
CA ARG A 170 -0.46 8.57 8.20
C ARG A 170 -1.45 8.85 7.07
N ILE A 171 -1.61 7.88 6.18
CA ILE A 171 -2.64 7.89 5.14
C ILE A 171 -3.82 7.09 5.68
N SER A 172 -4.82 7.79 6.23
CA SER A 172 -5.98 7.18 6.87
C SER A 172 -6.85 6.41 5.88
N ALA A 173 -7.10 6.97 4.70
CA ALA A 173 -7.91 6.35 3.65
C ALA A 173 -7.39 6.70 2.25
N LEU A 174 -7.77 5.89 1.26
CA LEU A 174 -7.50 6.15 -0.14
C LEU A 174 -8.79 6.57 -0.84
N GLU A 175 -8.70 7.62 -1.66
CA GLU A 175 -9.78 8.02 -2.54
C GLU A 175 -9.69 7.30 -3.87
N GLY A 176 -10.82 6.83 -4.42
CA GLY A 176 -10.86 6.15 -5.71
C GLY A 176 -9.93 4.93 -5.76
N LYS A 177 -10.03 4.05 -4.76
CA LYS A 177 -9.21 2.83 -4.59
C LYS A 177 -9.21 1.89 -5.82
N GLU A 178 -10.24 2.03 -6.66
CA GLU A 178 -10.44 1.28 -7.90
C GLU A 178 -9.52 1.72 -9.04
N SER A 179 -8.98 2.94 -8.96
CA SER A 179 -8.00 3.44 -9.93
C SER A 179 -6.65 2.77 -9.70
N LEU A 180 -5.96 2.43 -10.79
CA LEU A 180 -4.59 1.89 -10.74
C LEU A 180 -3.62 2.81 -9.98
N LEU A 181 -3.81 4.13 -10.05
CA LEU A 181 -3.18 5.04 -9.10
C LEU A 181 -3.98 5.08 -7.80
N LYS A 182 -3.54 4.31 -6.80
CA LYS A 182 -4.21 4.24 -5.50
C LYS A 182 -3.85 5.39 -4.57
N PHE A 183 -2.55 5.61 -4.37
CA PHE A 183 -2.02 6.62 -3.44
C PHE A 183 -2.03 8.05 -4.02
N PRO A 184 -2.06 9.10 -3.18
CA PRO A 184 -1.95 10.48 -3.65
C PRO A 184 -0.64 10.75 -4.41
N ARG A 185 -0.70 11.72 -5.32
CA ARG A 185 0.40 12.09 -6.22
C ARG A 185 1.47 12.93 -5.55
N ILE A 186 1.09 13.72 -4.56
CA ILE A 186 1.95 14.73 -3.96
C ILE A 186 2.04 14.45 -2.46
N ALA A 187 3.26 14.43 -1.93
CA ALA A 187 3.50 14.36 -0.50
C ALA A 187 3.05 15.66 0.18
N PRO A 188 2.46 15.62 1.39
CA PRO A 188 2.12 16.83 2.13
C PRO A 188 3.36 17.63 2.53
N GLU A 189 3.21 18.93 2.77
CA GLU A 189 4.35 19.78 3.15
C GLU A 189 4.67 19.78 4.65
N LYS A 190 3.66 19.56 5.49
CA LYS A 190 3.73 19.79 6.95
C LYS A 190 3.10 18.63 7.74
N ASN A 191 3.28 18.67 9.05
CA ASN A 191 2.69 17.73 10.02
C ASN A 191 3.30 16.32 10.02
N TYR A 192 4.56 16.20 9.60
CA TYR A 192 5.32 14.97 9.77
C TYR A 192 5.61 14.72 11.24
N ILE A 193 5.22 13.54 11.73
CA ILE A 193 5.58 13.04 13.06
C ILE A 193 6.91 12.28 12.96
N ASN A 194 7.81 12.49 13.92
CA ASN A 194 9.17 11.94 13.87
C ASN A 194 9.29 10.56 14.52
N GLU A 195 8.22 10.02 15.12
CA GLU A 195 8.23 8.75 15.84
C GLU A 195 6.92 7.97 15.65
N VAL A 196 7.03 6.65 15.53
CA VAL A 196 5.89 5.73 15.54
C VAL A 196 6.28 4.42 16.24
N ASN A 197 5.34 3.85 16.98
CA ASN A 197 5.49 2.57 17.65
C ASN A 197 4.60 1.53 17.00
N VAL A 198 5.18 0.39 16.63
CA VAL A 198 4.47 -0.72 16.00
C VAL A 198 4.73 -2.00 16.77
N SER A 199 3.70 -2.79 17.03
CA SER A 199 3.85 -4.09 17.65
C SER A 199 2.95 -5.12 16.99
N ILE A 200 3.42 -6.36 16.99
CA ILE A 200 2.66 -7.55 16.62
C ILE A 200 2.73 -8.51 17.79
N GLU A 201 1.57 -8.94 18.25
CA GLU A 201 1.41 -9.87 19.35
C GLU A 201 0.59 -11.06 18.87
N SER A 202 1.10 -12.25 19.13
CA SER A 202 0.38 -13.51 18.87
C SER A 202 -0.46 -13.86 20.09
N ASP A 203 -1.70 -14.29 19.88
CA ASP A 203 -2.54 -14.81 20.96
C ASP A 203 -2.09 -16.20 21.43
N ASP A 204 -2.66 -16.68 22.55
CA ASP A 204 -2.34 -17.99 23.13
C ASP A 204 -2.57 -19.17 22.17
N THR A 205 -3.36 -18.98 21.12
CA THR A 205 -3.65 -20.00 20.11
C THR A 205 -2.63 -19.99 18.97
N GLY A 206 -1.90 -18.89 18.77
CA GLY A 206 -1.04 -18.66 17.62
C GLY A 206 -1.79 -18.31 16.33
N LEU A 207 -3.13 -18.18 16.39
CA LEU A 207 -4.00 -18.08 15.22
C LEU A 207 -4.38 -16.64 14.89
N SER A 208 -4.38 -15.73 15.88
CA SER A 208 -4.61 -14.31 15.65
C SER A 208 -3.39 -13.47 16.01
N LYS A 209 -3.14 -12.45 15.19
CA LYS A 209 -2.09 -11.45 15.41
C LYS A 209 -2.75 -10.11 15.65
N LYS A 210 -2.55 -9.54 16.84
CA LYS A 210 -2.97 -8.16 17.13
C LYS A 210 -1.86 -7.22 16.70
N SER A 211 -2.19 -6.27 15.82
CA SER A 211 -1.27 -5.19 15.47
C SER A 211 -1.65 -3.91 16.21
N SER A 212 -0.66 -3.18 16.71
CA SER A 212 -0.89 -1.79 17.18
C SER A 212 -1.07 -0.81 16.02
N LEU A 213 -0.82 -1.26 14.78
CA LEU A 213 -1.09 -0.47 13.58
C LEU A 213 -2.60 -0.40 13.38
N GLY A 214 -3.17 0.79 13.60
CA GLY A 214 -4.59 1.02 13.33
C GLY A 214 -4.95 0.81 11.85
N GLU A 215 -6.23 0.96 11.54
CA GLU A 215 -6.75 0.93 10.16
C GLU A 215 -6.22 2.12 9.35
N GLY A 216 -5.56 1.85 8.23
CA GLY A 216 -4.96 2.87 7.38
C GLY A 216 -4.31 2.26 6.15
N ALA A 217 -4.18 3.07 5.10
CA ALA A 217 -3.65 2.62 3.82
C ALA A 217 -2.11 2.60 3.77
N GLY A 218 -1.46 3.39 4.63
CA GLY A 218 -0.01 3.50 4.65
C GLY A 218 0.46 4.83 5.24
N TYR A 219 1.63 5.29 4.78
CA TYR A 219 2.25 6.52 5.28
C TYR A 219 2.89 7.30 4.12
N PHE A 220 2.86 8.62 4.18
CA PHE A 220 3.90 9.43 3.54
C PHE A 220 5.12 9.46 4.46
N PHE A 221 6.29 9.66 3.88
CA PHE A 221 7.49 9.94 4.65
C PHE A 221 8.32 11.04 4.00
N ARG A 222 9.09 11.75 4.83
CA ARG A 222 10.09 12.74 4.43
C ARG A 222 11.40 12.44 5.13
N ILE A 223 12.49 12.44 4.37
CA ILE A 223 13.83 12.12 4.86
C ILE A 223 14.88 13.10 4.34
N ARG A 224 16.02 13.15 5.05
CA ARG A 224 17.21 13.94 4.70
C ARG A 224 16.92 15.44 4.60
N THR A 225 15.94 15.94 5.34
CA THR A 225 15.50 17.35 5.33
C THR A 225 16.66 18.29 5.70
N ASN A 226 17.03 19.22 4.84
CA ASN A 226 17.91 20.35 5.18
C ASN A 226 17.05 21.59 5.34
N LYS A 227 17.31 22.35 6.40
CA LYS A 227 16.62 23.61 6.68
C LYS A 227 17.60 24.79 6.60
N ASP A 228 17.07 25.96 6.24
CA ASP A 228 17.80 27.21 6.39
C ASP A 228 17.84 27.66 7.86
N LYS A 229 18.48 28.80 8.14
CA LYS A 229 18.57 29.37 9.49
C LYS A 229 17.20 29.79 10.06
N GLN A 230 16.20 29.97 9.20
CA GLN A 230 14.84 30.36 9.55
C GLN A 230 13.93 29.14 9.76
N GLY A 231 14.45 27.92 9.55
CA GLY A 231 13.70 26.67 9.68
C GLY A 231 12.91 26.28 8.43
N ASN A 232 13.03 27.01 7.32
CA ASN A 232 12.40 26.63 6.05
C ASN A 232 13.15 25.46 5.43
N ILE A 233 12.40 24.55 4.81
CA ILE A 233 12.98 23.39 4.13
C ILE A 233 13.63 23.86 2.82
N ILE A 234 14.95 23.74 2.74
CA ILE A 234 15.72 23.95 1.51
C ILE A 234 15.64 22.72 0.63
N SER A 235 15.69 21.54 1.25
CA SER A 235 15.76 20.29 0.51
C SER A 235 15.25 19.12 1.34
N ALA A 236 14.63 18.13 0.72
CA ALA A 236 14.24 16.87 1.34
C ALA A 236 13.95 15.83 0.25
N HIS A 237 13.87 14.56 0.64
CA HIS A 237 13.31 13.51 -0.22
C HIS A 237 11.99 13.03 0.35
N TYR A 238 11.07 12.69 -0.54
CA TYR A 238 9.71 12.31 -0.21
C TYR A 238 9.43 10.89 -0.67
N GLY A 239 8.58 10.20 0.07
CA GLY A 239 8.15 8.86 -0.31
C GLY A 239 6.83 8.47 0.31
N LYS A 240 6.42 7.25 0.00
CA LYS A 240 5.25 6.60 0.57
C LYS A 240 5.52 5.14 0.91
N ILE A 241 4.91 4.70 1.99
CA ILE A 241 4.81 3.31 2.41
C ILE A 241 3.39 2.87 2.07
N VAL A 242 3.24 1.87 1.21
CA VAL A 242 1.94 1.50 0.61
C VAL A 242 1.22 0.37 1.33
N LYS A 243 1.75 -0.05 2.48
CA LYS A 243 1.17 -1.02 3.41
C LYS A 243 1.62 -0.63 4.82
N ASN A 244 0.96 -1.19 5.83
CA ASN A 244 1.48 -1.13 7.18
C ASN A 244 2.86 -1.80 7.28
N PHE A 245 3.70 -1.31 8.21
CA PHE A 245 4.95 -1.98 8.59
C PHE A 245 4.65 -3.43 9.00
N LYS A 246 5.54 -4.37 8.66
CA LYS A 246 5.39 -5.76 9.11
C LYS A 246 6.58 -6.19 9.93
N LEU A 247 6.29 -6.91 11.00
CA LEU A 247 7.28 -7.56 11.85
C LEU A 247 7.07 -9.06 11.76
N ASN A 248 8.16 -9.83 11.70
CA ASN A 248 8.12 -11.28 11.84
C ASN A 248 9.21 -11.71 12.82
N ILE A 249 9.06 -12.90 13.40
CA ILE A 249 10.12 -13.60 14.14
C ILE A 249 10.64 -14.73 13.28
N VAL A 250 11.96 -14.95 13.33
CA VAL A 250 12.59 -16.20 12.92
C VAL A 250 12.87 -17.00 14.19
N SER A 251 12.22 -18.16 14.30
CA SER A 251 12.40 -19.09 15.41
C SER A 251 13.61 -19.99 15.17
N ARG A 252 14.31 -20.35 16.26
CA ARG A 252 15.38 -21.36 16.24
C ARG A 252 14.95 -22.69 15.63
N LYS A 253 13.66 -23.07 15.70
CA LYS A 253 13.17 -24.34 15.12
C LYS A 253 13.42 -24.47 13.61
N PHE A 254 13.62 -23.35 12.91
CA PHE A 254 13.93 -23.32 11.47
C PHE A 254 15.42 -23.15 11.18
N SER A 255 16.28 -23.21 12.20
CA SER A 255 17.73 -23.09 12.07
C SER A 255 18.41 -24.33 12.64
N SER A 256 19.38 -24.86 11.89
CA SER A 256 20.30 -25.89 12.37
C SER A 256 21.51 -25.32 13.10
N ASP A 257 21.65 -23.99 13.18
CA ASP A 257 22.75 -23.34 13.90
C ASP A 257 22.46 -23.36 15.41
N PRO A 258 23.27 -24.06 16.24
CA PRO A 258 23.08 -24.14 17.68
C PRO A 258 23.23 -22.77 18.39
N ASN A 259 23.89 -21.81 17.74
CA ASN A 259 24.05 -20.45 18.24
C ASN A 259 22.97 -19.49 17.73
N PHE A 260 22.00 -19.99 16.95
CA PHE A 260 20.91 -19.17 16.47
C PHE A 260 20.10 -18.62 17.64
N ARG A 261 20.01 -17.31 17.72
CA ARG A 261 19.08 -16.60 18.59
C ARG A 261 17.82 -16.29 17.82
N GLU A 262 16.67 -16.36 18.49
CA GLU A 262 15.46 -15.73 18.00
C GLU A 262 15.78 -14.29 17.58
N ALA A 263 15.19 -13.92 16.46
CA ALA A 263 15.44 -12.62 15.88
C ALA A 263 14.25 -12.14 15.08
N SER A 264 14.10 -10.83 15.07
CA SER A 264 13.01 -10.19 14.37
C SER A 264 13.41 -9.77 12.96
N ILE A 265 12.45 -9.75 12.06
CA ILE A 265 12.58 -9.21 10.71
C ILE A 265 11.64 -8.01 10.59
N PHE A 266 12.16 -6.93 10.03
CA PHE A 266 11.39 -5.74 9.70
C PHE A 266 11.16 -5.66 8.19
N TYR A 267 9.89 -5.54 7.77
CA TYR A 267 9.51 -5.35 6.38
C TYR A 267 8.77 -4.04 6.15
N MET A 268 8.99 -3.48 4.97
CA MET A 268 8.29 -2.31 4.48
C MET A 268 8.04 -2.40 2.97
N SER A 269 6.90 -1.91 2.50
CA SER A 269 6.67 -1.74 1.06
C SER A 269 6.67 -0.26 0.74
N TYR A 270 7.69 0.24 0.04
CA TYR A 270 7.84 1.69 -0.14
C TYR A 270 8.25 2.12 -1.54
N TYR A 271 7.94 3.38 -1.81
CA TYR A 271 8.31 4.15 -2.99
C TYR A 271 9.00 5.42 -2.50
N LEU A 272 10.19 5.70 -3.02
CA LEU A 272 11.00 6.85 -2.67
C LEU A 272 11.32 7.66 -3.92
N ASN A 273 11.00 8.96 -3.89
CA ASN A 273 11.39 9.90 -4.92
C ASN A 273 12.89 10.23 -4.74
N PRO A 274 13.76 9.90 -5.71
CA PRO A 274 15.19 10.21 -5.63
C PRO A 274 15.49 11.69 -5.88
N ASN A 275 14.56 12.44 -6.48
CA ASN A 275 14.77 13.83 -6.85
C ASN A 275 14.76 14.69 -5.59
N ASN A 276 15.70 15.62 -5.52
CA ASN A 276 15.82 16.50 -4.38
C ASN A 276 14.71 17.56 -4.40
N ASN A 277 14.05 17.73 -3.25
CA ASN A 277 12.97 18.71 -3.03
C ASN A 277 11.79 18.59 -4.01
N ASP A 278 11.49 17.37 -4.46
CA ASP A 278 10.35 17.07 -5.32
C ASP A 278 9.33 16.21 -4.55
N ALA A 279 8.14 16.78 -4.33
CA ALA A 279 7.07 16.12 -3.59
C ALA A 279 6.26 15.13 -4.45
N ASN A 280 6.60 14.94 -5.72
CA ASN A 280 5.94 14.01 -6.60
C ASN A 280 6.17 12.54 -6.17
N LEU A 281 5.08 11.79 -6.05
CA LEU A 281 5.01 10.38 -5.66
C LEU A 281 4.28 9.52 -6.71
N GLU A 282 4.07 10.07 -7.90
CA GLU A 282 3.52 9.35 -9.04
C GLU A 282 4.63 8.52 -9.71
N PHE A 283 4.65 7.22 -9.44
CA PHE A 283 5.60 6.30 -10.08
C PHE A 283 5.21 6.06 -11.54
N ASP A 284 6.19 6.03 -12.44
CA ASP A 284 6.00 5.76 -13.86
C ASP A 284 5.63 4.32 -14.22
N MET A 285 5.68 3.41 -13.25
CA MET A 285 5.38 1.98 -13.41
C MET A 285 6.27 1.29 -14.45
N LYS A 286 7.43 1.87 -14.75
CA LYS A 286 8.36 1.39 -15.78
C LYS A 286 9.79 1.32 -15.25
N ASN A 287 10.27 2.39 -14.63
CA ASN A 287 11.67 2.59 -14.28
C ASN A 287 11.86 2.55 -12.76
N ASN A 288 11.98 1.34 -12.21
CA ASN A 288 12.41 1.18 -10.82
C ASN A 288 13.91 1.38 -10.70
N LEU A 289 14.34 2.31 -9.83
CA LEU A 289 15.73 2.64 -9.57
C LEU A 289 16.41 1.73 -8.53
N ALA A 290 15.70 0.74 -8.00
CA ALA A 290 16.24 -0.39 -7.24
C ALA A 290 16.15 -1.68 -8.07
N PRO A 291 17.10 -1.94 -8.99
CA PRO A 291 17.03 -3.07 -9.93
C PRO A 291 17.02 -4.44 -9.25
N GLU A 292 17.59 -4.55 -8.05
CA GLU A 292 17.60 -5.75 -7.22
C GLU A 292 16.25 -6.05 -6.56
N ALA A 293 15.34 -5.06 -6.51
CA ALA A 293 14.00 -5.28 -5.99
C ALA A 293 13.16 -6.02 -7.04
N LYS A 294 12.63 -7.20 -6.67
CA LYS A 294 11.71 -7.99 -7.51
C LYS A 294 10.32 -7.37 -7.59
N TRP A 295 10.22 -6.15 -8.11
CA TRP A 295 9.01 -5.34 -8.00
C TRP A 295 7.88 -5.76 -8.95
N LYS A 296 8.23 -6.40 -10.07
CA LYS A 296 7.25 -6.92 -11.04
C LYS A 296 6.45 -8.11 -10.50
N ASP A 297 6.98 -8.80 -9.50
CA ASP A 297 6.34 -9.95 -8.86
C ASP A 297 5.25 -9.53 -7.85
N TYR A 298 5.18 -8.24 -7.51
CA TYR A 298 4.18 -7.69 -6.59
C TYR A 298 3.24 -6.76 -7.36
N PRO A 299 1.98 -7.17 -7.60
CA PRO A 299 1.06 -6.38 -8.42
C PRO A 299 0.69 -5.06 -7.75
N TYR A 300 1.33 -3.99 -8.23
CA TYR A 300 0.97 -2.56 -8.22
C TYR A 300 0.68 -1.85 -6.87
N PRO A 301 0.97 -0.53 -6.77
CA PRO A 301 0.70 0.28 -5.58
C PRO A 301 -0.77 0.34 -5.20
#